data_AF-A0A268FFH6-F1
#
_entry.id   AF-A0A268FFH6-F1
#
_cell.length_a   1.000
_cell.length_b   1.000
_cell.length_c   1.000
_cell.angle_alpha   90.00
_cell.angle_beta   90.00
_cell.angle_gamma   90.00
#
_symmetry.space_group_name_H-M   'P 1'
#
loop_
_entity.id
_entity.type
_entity.pdbx_description
1 polymer ?
#
loop_
_entity_poly.entity_id
_entity_poly.type
_entity_poly.pdbx_seq_one_letter_code
_entity_poly.pdbx_strand_id
1 'polypeptide(L)'
;MSINYCRTKASYSSYSMESRNRLAGRNKMKPTYQDALAYFGVSGAHPGGLTLTKFLLEQEKITSHTTLLDGGCGTGQTSAYIKKNYPCAVTSIDYHPTMVKRAKERFKKEKLSIQLVQGSLEKMPFPSNSFDIILIESVLIFTNCKNSLAEIKRVLKPGGILLLLEMTAERSLHAIEQQNMCEVYGIEKVYTEKEWIYLMTEAGFPKVEIKLGHSVFSHMMTGMEKEDEAIDRTVPTNVQLEGKLMDHSYILYTYGDIIGYRVYRASL
;
A
#
# COMPACT_ATOMS: atom_id res chain seq x y z
N MET A 1 -22.34 50.81 -2.68
CA MET A 1 -23.02 49.70 -1.98
C MET A 1 -23.61 48.77 -3.03
N SER A 2 -23.45 47.45 -2.78
CA SER A 2 -24.14 46.30 -3.40
C SER A 2 -23.20 45.31 -4.07
N ILE A 3 -23.03 44.20 -3.36
CA ILE A 3 -22.20 43.02 -3.63
C ILE A 3 -22.96 42.11 -4.59
N ASN A 4 -22.36 41.74 -5.72
CA ASN A 4 -22.90 40.73 -6.63
C ASN A 4 -22.36 39.34 -6.23
N TYR A 5 -23.21 38.52 -5.60
CA TYR A 5 -22.96 37.09 -5.40
C TYR A 5 -23.44 36.31 -6.64
N CYS A 6 -22.48 35.75 -7.37
CA CYS A 6 -22.72 34.80 -8.45
C CYS A 6 -23.06 33.42 -7.84
N ARG A 7 -24.28 32.91 -8.10
CA ARG A 7 -24.67 31.52 -7.78
C ARG A 7 -24.34 30.63 -8.97
N THR A 8 -23.29 29.82 -8.87
CA THR A 8 -23.05 28.70 -9.78
C THR A 8 -23.61 27.41 -9.16
N LYS A 9 -24.61 26.83 -9.85
CA LYS A 9 -25.10 25.47 -9.58
C LYS A 9 -24.02 24.46 -9.96
N ALA A 10 -23.49 23.73 -8.99
CA ALA A 10 -22.64 22.58 -9.25
C ALA A 10 -23.51 21.39 -9.69
N SER A 11 -23.32 20.94 -10.92
CA SER A 11 -23.89 19.70 -11.46
C SER A 11 -23.17 18.49 -10.85
N TYR A 12 -23.84 17.77 -9.95
CA TYR A 12 -23.38 16.48 -9.45
C TYR A 12 -23.63 15.39 -10.50
N SER A 13 -22.56 14.86 -11.10
CA SER A 13 -22.61 13.74 -12.05
C SER A 13 -22.25 12.42 -11.35
N SER A 14 -23.24 11.52 -11.29
CA SER A 14 -23.19 10.05 -11.21
C SER A 14 -22.00 9.39 -10.47
N TYR A 15 -22.05 9.42 -9.13
CA TYR A 15 -21.47 8.36 -8.31
C TYR A 15 -22.32 7.08 -8.46
N SER A 16 -21.70 5.92 -8.65
CA SER A 16 -22.43 4.63 -8.62
C SER A 16 -23.09 4.44 -7.25
N MET A 17 -24.33 3.92 -7.22
CA MET A 17 -25.06 3.68 -5.96
C MET A 17 -24.31 2.74 -5.00
N GLU A 18 -23.43 1.87 -5.50
CA GLU A 18 -22.61 0.95 -4.69
C GLU A 18 -21.51 1.65 -3.87
N SER A 19 -21.01 2.80 -4.33
CA SER A 19 -20.01 3.57 -3.57
C SER A 19 -20.65 4.48 -2.51
N ARG A 20 -21.94 4.81 -2.65
CA ARG A 20 -22.73 5.53 -1.63
C ARG A 20 -23.23 4.61 -0.50
N ASN A 21 -23.56 3.36 -0.81
CA ASN A 21 -24.10 2.42 0.19
C ASN A 21 -23.07 1.97 1.26
N ARG A 22 -21.76 2.24 1.08
CA ARG A 22 -20.75 1.97 2.14
C ARG A 22 -20.68 3.05 3.22
N LEU A 23 -21.25 4.24 3.01
CA LEU A 23 -21.03 5.41 3.88
C LEU A 23 -22.27 5.89 4.65
N ALA A 24 -23.46 5.35 4.38
CA ALA A 24 -24.72 5.84 4.96
C ALA A 24 -25.66 4.70 5.42
N GLY A 25 -25.17 3.81 6.29
CA GLY A 25 -26.00 2.76 6.90
C GLY A 25 -25.19 1.81 7.76
N ARG A 26 -24.87 2.20 8.99
CA ARG A 26 -24.11 1.35 9.94
C ARG A 26 -25.00 0.23 10.50
N ASN A 27 -25.17 -0.82 9.73
CA ASN A 27 -25.09 -2.16 10.30
C ASN A 27 -23.58 -2.40 10.55
N LYS A 28 -23.16 -2.74 11.77
CA LYS A 28 -21.73 -2.83 12.15
C LYS A 28 -21.00 -3.80 11.20
N MET A 29 -20.26 -3.28 10.22
CA MET A 29 -19.38 -4.11 9.39
C MET A 29 -18.35 -4.81 10.28
N LYS A 30 -18.10 -6.09 10.00
CA LYS A 30 -17.02 -6.85 10.64
C LYS A 30 -15.68 -6.14 10.37
N PRO A 31 -14.76 -6.08 11.35
CA PRO A 31 -13.47 -5.44 11.15
C PRO A 31 -12.63 -6.18 10.10
N THR A 32 -11.84 -5.42 9.35
CA THR A 32 -10.93 -5.88 8.31
C THR A 32 -9.54 -6.19 8.86
N TYR A 33 -8.70 -6.83 8.04
CA TYR A 33 -7.28 -7.00 8.36
C TYR A 33 -6.55 -5.65 8.50
N GLN A 34 -6.87 -4.67 7.65
CA GLN A 34 -6.29 -3.33 7.73
C GLN A 34 -6.71 -2.59 9.01
N ASP A 35 -7.94 -2.78 9.49
CA ASP A 35 -8.38 -2.26 10.80
C ASP A 35 -7.53 -2.83 11.94
N ALA A 36 -7.20 -4.12 11.89
CA ALA A 36 -6.37 -4.77 12.90
C ALA A 36 -4.94 -4.22 12.88
N LEU A 37 -4.32 -4.11 11.70
CA LEU A 37 -3.00 -3.50 11.56
C LEU A 37 -2.99 -2.06 12.10
N ALA A 38 -4.01 -1.27 11.77
CA ALA A 38 -4.09 0.12 12.20
C ALA A 38 -4.33 0.26 13.71
N TYR A 39 -5.18 -0.59 14.28
CA TYR A 39 -5.48 -0.59 15.71
C TYR A 39 -4.25 -0.97 16.53
N PHE A 40 -3.58 -2.07 16.17
CA PHE A 40 -2.36 -2.52 16.85
C PHE A 40 -1.10 -1.78 16.40
N GLY A 41 -1.21 -0.77 15.53
CA GLY A 41 -0.10 0.05 15.10
C GLY A 41 1.05 -0.75 14.46
N VAL A 42 0.71 -1.85 13.78
CA VAL A 42 1.68 -2.74 13.16
C VAL A 42 2.49 -1.95 12.14
N SER A 43 3.81 -1.93 12.32
CA SER A 43 4.78 -1.36 11.39
C SER A 43 5.47 -2.48 10.63
N GLY A 44 5.84 -2.28 9.36
CA GLY A 44 6.59 -3.29 8.60
C GLY A 44 5.78 -4.54 8.28
N ALA A 45 4.46 -4.43 8.20
CA ALA A 45 3.54 -5.55 7.96
C ALA A 45 3.66 -6.17 6.56
N HIS A 46 4.48 -5.59 5.67
CA HIS A 46 4.72 -6.11 4.33
C HIS A 46 5.78 -7.25 4.37
N PRO A 47 5.69 -8.23 3.44
CA PRO A 47 6.67 -9.31 3.35
C PRO A 47 8.11 -8.78 3.23
N GLY A 48 9.04 -9.41 3.98
CA GLY A 48 10.45 -9.06 4.05
C GLY A 48 10.81 -7.75 4.75
N GLY A 49 9.83 -6.99 5.25
CA GLY A 49 10.02 -5.83 6.12
C GLY A 49 10.96 -4.76 5.54
N LEU A 50 11.48 -3.91 6.42
CA LEU A 50 12.29 -2.76 6.01
C LEU A 50 13.58 -3.16 5.28
N THR A 51 14.09 -4.37 5.52
CA THR A 51 15.27 -4.92 4.83
C THR A 51 15.09 -4.95 3.31
N LEU A 52 13.90 -5.33 2.82
CA LEU A 52 13.64 -5.31 1.38
C LEU A 52 13.45 -3.90 0.83
N THR A 53 12.83 -3.02 1.61
CA THR A 53 12.73 -1.60 1.27
C THR A 53 14.12 -0.99 1.08
N LYS A 54 15.06 -1.28 1.99
CA LYS A 54 16.46 -0.86 1.89
C LYS A 54 17.12 -1.37 0.60
N PHE A 55 17.04 -2.69 0.37
CA PHE A 55 17.57 -3.33 -0.83
C PHE A 55 17.06 -2.70 -2.14
N LEU A 56 15.79 -2.31 -2.18
CA LEU A 56 15.20 -1.64 -3.34
C LEU A 56 15.76 -0.23 -3.55
N LEU A 57 15.75 0.58 -2.48
CA LEU A 57 16.15 1.99 -2.56
C LEU A 57 17.66 2.14 -2.84
N GLU A 58 18.50 1.21 -2.38
CA GLU A 58 19.94 1.19 -2.66
C GLU A 58 20.28 1.00 -4.14
N GLN A 59 19.36 0.43 -4.93
CA GLN A 59 19.55 0.26 -6.37
C GLN A 59 19.17 1.50 -7.18
N GLU A 60 18.52 2.48 -6.55
CA GLU A 60 18.02 3.67 -7.23
C GLU A 60 18.91 4.90 -6.99
N LYS A 61 19.04 5.73 -8.01
CA LYS A 61 19.78 7.00 -7.90
C LYS A 61 18.90 8.07 -7.23
N ILE A 62 18.90 8.08 -5.91
CA ILE A 62 18.14 9.06 -5.11
C ILE A 62 19.02 10.27 -4.78
N THR A 63 18.58 11.45 -5.18
CA THR A 63 19.29 12.72 -4.98
C THR A 63 18.41 13.74 -4.26
N SER A 64 18.96 14.91 -3.92
CA SER A 64 18.19 16.02 -3.35
C SER A 64 17.09 16.57 -4.27
N HIS A 65 17.16 16.28 -5.58
CA HIS A 65 16.14 16.67 -6.56
C HIS A 65 15.06 15.62 -6.74
N THR A 66 15.22 14.42 -6.15
CA THR A 66 14.25 13.34 -6.25
C THR A 66 13.01 13.65 -5.41
N THR A 67 11.85 13.43 -6.02
CA THR A 67 10.53 13.47 -5.38
C THR A 67 9.99 12.04 -5.29
N LEU A 68 9.79 11.57 -4.05
CA LEU A 68 9.36 10.21 -3.76
C LEU A 68 7.97 10.22 -3.10
N LEU A 69 7.06 9.39 -3.62
CA LEU A 69 5.78 9.08 -2.99
C LEU A 69 5.83 7.71 -2.31
N ASP A 70 5.57 7.67 -1.00
CA ASP A 70 5.23 6.46 -0.26
C ASP A 70 3.71 6.27 -0.30
N GLY A 71 3.25 5.35 -1.16
CA GLY A 71 1.85 5.10 -1.46
C GLY A 71 1.27 3.99 -0.58
N GLY A 72 0.31 4.34 0.27
CA GLY A 72 -0.21 3.47 1.33
C GLY A 72 0.78 3.35 2.50
N CYS A 73 1.23 4.50 3.01
CA CYS A 73 2.36 4.58 3.94
C CYS A 73 2.12 3.93 5.32
N GLY A 74 0.90 3.49 5.63
CA GLY A 74 0.54 2.86 6.90
C GLY A 74 0.88 3.76 8.09
N THR A 75 1.63 3.22 9.06
CA THR A 75 2.08 3.98 10.24
C THR A 75 3.31 4.86 9.99
N GLY A 76 3.74 5.00 8.73
CA GLY A 76 4.80 5.90 8.28
C GLY A 76 6.23 5.41 8.51
N GLN A 77 6.47 4.12 8.76
CA GLN A 77 7.80 3.59 9.02
C GLN A 77 8.75 3.77 7.83
N THR A 78 8.33 3.34 6.64
CA THR A 78 9.09 3.48 5.39
C THR A 78 9.38 4.94 5.09
N SER A 79 8.35 5.80 5.07
CA SER A 79 8.49 7.25 4.94
C SER A 79 9.53 7.86 5.90
N ALA A 80 9.49 7.46 7.18
CA ALA A 80 10.43 7.97 8.19
C ALA A 80 11.87 7.50 7.92
N TYR A 81 12.04 6.24 7.53
CA TYR A 81 13.33 5.69 7.13
C TYR A 81 13.90 6.44 5.92
N ILE A 82 13.11 6.62 4.86
CA ILE A 82 13.54 7.30 3.64
C ILE A 82 13.98 8.73 3.98
N LYS A 83 13.17 9.47 4.74
CA LYS A 83 13.46 10.86 5.08
C LYS A 83 14.75 11.06 5.87
N LYS A 84 15.16 10.07 6.67
CA LYS A 84 16.39 10.12 7.46
C LYS A 84 17.64 9.77 6.67
N ASN A 85 17.52 8.86 5.70
CA ASN A 85 18.67 8.24 5.04
C ASN A 85 18.92 8.75 3.62
N TYR A 86 17.92 9.36 3.00
CA TYR A 86 18.03 9.87 1.63
C TYR A 86 17.76 11.38 1.57
N PRO A 87 18.48 12.14 0.72
CA PRO A 87 18.37 13.59 0.64
C PRO A 87 17.09 14.07 -0.08
N CYS A 88 16.16 13.18 -0.44
CA CYS A 88 15.02 13.48 -1.29
C CYS A 88 13.83 14.11 -0.56
N ALA A 89 12.88 14.63 -1.34
CA ALA A 89 11.58 15.04 -0.85
C ALA A 89 10.64 13.82 -0.76
N VAL A 90 10.06 13.60 0.43
CA VAL A 90 9.15 12.48 0.70
C VAL A 90 7.74 13.02 0.90
N THR A 91 6.79 12.47 0.14
CA THR A 91 5.35 12.61 0.35
C THR A 91 4.78 11.25 0.70
N SER A 92 3.83 11.21 1.62
CA SER A 92 3.17 10.00 2.07
C SER A 92 1.66 10.13 1.87
N ILE A 93 1.02 9.07 1.39
CA ILE A 93 -0.44 9.01 1.27
C ILE A 93 -0.95 7.71 1.86
N ASP A 94 -2.04 7.77 2.62
CA ASP A 94 -2.76 6.58 3.07
C ASP A 94 -4.25 6.89 3.19
N TYR A 95 -5.11 5.91 2.90
CA TYR A 95 -6.56 6.12 2.94
C TYR A 95 -7.14 5.93 4.35
N HIS A 96 -6.47 5.14 5.19
CA HIS A 96 -6.98 4.69 6.46
C HIS A 96 -6.72 5.74 7.56
N PRO A 97 -7.76 6.32 8.18
CA PRO A 97 -7.62 7.47 9.08
C PRO A 97 -6.73 7.17 10.30
N THR A 98 -6.83 5.97 10.87
CA THR A 98 -5.99 5.55 12.00
C THR A 98 -4.51 5.41 11.62
N MET A 99 -4.21 4.94 10.40
CA MET A 99 -2.84 4.85 9.90
C MET A 99 -2.24 6.23 9.71
N VAL A 100 -2.97 7.14 9.05
CA VAL A 100 -2.59 8.56 8.90
C VAL A 100 -2.35 9.21 10.26
N LYS A 101 -3.21 8.98 11.25
CA LYS A 101 -3.01 9.51 12.61
C LYS A 101 -1.68 9.03 13.21
N ARG A 102 -1.42 7.72 13.14
CA ARG A 102 -0.17 7.11 13.67
C ARG A 102 1.07 7.59 12.91
N ALA A 103 1.01 7.70 11.59
CA ALA A 103 2.10 8.27 10.77
C ALA A 103 2.41 9.72 11.18
N LYS A 104 1.37 10.54 11.37
CA LYS A 104 1.52 11.93 11.83
C LYS A 104 2.19 12.00 13.21
N GLU A 105 1.81 11.12 14.14
CA GLU A 105 2.42 11.03 15.47
C GLU A 105 3.89 10.62 15.39
N ARG A 106 4.24 9.63 14.55
CA ARG A 106 5.62 9.21 14.27
C ARG A 106 6.46 10.37 13.74
N PHE A 107 5.99 11.03 12.67
CA PHE A 107 6.73 12.14 12.05
C PHE A 107 6.95 13.29 13.02
N LYS A 108 5.95 13.61 13.86
CA LYS A 108 6.09 14.62 14.91
C LYS A 108 7.10 14.22 15.97
N LYS A 109 7.02 12.99 16.49
CA LYS A 109 7.93 12.47 17.53
C LYS A 109 9.39 12.47 17.04
N GLU A 110 9.60 12.11 15.79
CA GLU A 110 10.92 12.01 15.17
C GLU A 110 11.39 13.33 14.51
N LYS A 111 10.59 14.40 14.60
CA LYS A 111 10.87 15.73 14.02
C LYS A 111 11.14 15.70 12.52
N LEU A 112 10.39 14.88 11.79
CA LEU A 112 10.52 14.71 10.34
C LEU A 112 9.53 15.61 9.59
N SER A 113 10.04 16.39 8.65
CA SER A 113 9.21 17.18 7.73
C SER A 113 8.85 16.33 6.51
N ILE A 114 7.71 15.66 6.59
CA ILE A 114 7.15 14.80 5.54
C ILE A 114 5.72 15.28 5.25
N GLN A 115 5.39 15.48 3.97
CA GLN A 115 4.02 15.80 3.58
C GLN A 115 3.15 14.55 3.70
N LEU A 116 2.14 14.58 4.56
CA LEU A 116 1.22 13.47 4.77
C LEU A 116 -0.18 13.82 4.28
N VAL A 117 -0.74 12.97 3.42
CA VAL A 117 -2.06 13.14 2.81
C VAL A 117 -2.95 11.95 3.19
N GLN A 118 -4.16 12.24 3.67
CA GLN A 118 -5.21 11.22 3.73
C GLN A 118 -5.89 11.15 2.36
N GLY A 119 -5.79 10.02 1.66
CA GLY A 119 -6.36 9.88 0.32
C GLY A 119 -6.23 8.47 -0.26
N SER A 120 -6.95 8.21 -1.34
CA SER A 120 -6.93 6.92 -2.04
C SER A 120 -5.89 6.94 -3.17
N LEU A 121 -5.22 5.80 -3.39
CA LEU A 121 -4.36 5.61 -4.57
C LEU A 121 -5.17 5.57 -5.87
N GLU A 122 -6.47 5.24 -5.81
CA GLU A 122 -7.36 5.22 -6.97
C GLU A 122 -7.75 6.62 -7.46
N LYS A 123 -7.46 7.66 -6.67
CA LYS A 123 -7.66 9.07 -7.02
C LYS A 123 -6.80 9.97 -6.15
N MET A 124 -5.55 10.18 -6.57
CA MET A 124 -4.59 10.92 -5.78
C MET A 124 -4.75 12.44 -5.96
N PRO A 125 -4.70 13.24 -4.89
CA PRO A 125 -4.81 14.71 -4.96
C PRO A 125 -3.48 15.37 -5.38
N PHE A 126 -2.77 14.77 -6.35
CA PHE A 126 -1.50 15.26 -6.87
C PHE A 126 -1.62 15.58 -8.37
N PRO A 127 -0.96 16.64 -8.87
CA PRO A 127 -0.85 16.90 -10.29
C PRO A 127 -0.21 15.75 -11.05
N SER A 128 -0.41 15.70 -12.37
CA SER A 128 0.33 14.77 -13.22
C SER A 128 1.83 15.08 -13.19
N ASN A 129 2.68 14.07 -13.38
CA ASN A 129 4.15 14.23 -13.42
C ASN A 129 4.73 14.87 -12.13
N SER A 130 4.26 14.43 -10.96
CA SER A 130 4.69 14.97 -9.66
C SER A 130 5.89 14.23 -9.05
N PHE A 131 6.05 12.93 -9.33
CA PHE A 131 7.02 12.08 -8.63
C PHE A 131 8.01 11.40 -9.56
N ASP A 132 9.27 11.32 -9.14
CA ASP A 132 10.32 10.56 -9.84
C ASP A 132 10.24 9.07 -9.46
N ILE A 133 9.91 8.79 -8.19
CA ILE A 133 9.79 7.44 -7.64
C ILE A 133 8.46 7.33 -6.90
N ILE A 134 7.71 6.27 -7.16
CA ILE A 134 6.57 5.86 -6.32
C ILE A 134 6.90 4.49 -5.75
N LEU A 135 6.88 4.39 -4.42
CA LEU A 135 7.07 3.15 -3.67
C LEU A 135 5.72 2.71 -3.10
N ILE A 136 5.34 1.46 -3.34
CA ILE A 136 4.12 0.86 -2.81
C ILE A 136 4.42 -0.54 -2.28
N GLU A 137 4.07 -0.79 -1.02
CA GLU A 137 4.42 -2.02 -0.31
C GLU A 137 3.17 -2.68 0.30
N SER A 138 2.64 -3.71 -0.36
CA SER A 138 1.47 -4.50 0.05
C SER A 138 0.18 -3.67 0.18
N VAL A 139 -0.15 -2.90 -0.86
CA VAL A 139 -1.28 -1.96 -0.85
C VAL A 139 -2.21 -2.14 -2.03
N LEU A 140 -1.68 -2.30 -3.25
CA LEU A 140 -2.48 -2.33 -4.47
C LEU A 140 -3.52 -3.44 -4.45
N ILE A 141 -3.20 -4.57 -3.83
CA ILE A 141 -4.13 -5.70 -3.69
C ILE A 141 -5.41 -5.36 -2.90
N PHE A 142 -5.37 -4.30 -2.07
CA PHE A 142 -6.52 -3.77 -1.32
C PHE A 142 -7.29 -2.67 -2.08
N THR A 143 -6.89 -2.38 -3.32
CA THR A 143 -7.48 -1.32 -4.15
C THR A 143 -8.03 -1.89 -5.45
N ASN A 144 -8.77 -1.07 -6.21
CA ASN A 144 -8.92 -1.34 -7.62
C ASN A 144 -7.58 -1.15 -8.35
N CYS A 145 -6.86 -2.25 -8.59
CA CYS A 145 -5.51 -2.22 -9.19
C CYS A 145 -5.46 -1.41 -10.49
N LYS A 146 -6.49 -1.51 -11.35
CA LYS A 146 -6.54 -0.78 -12.62
C LYS A 146 -6.60 0.73 -12.42
N ASN A 147 -7.47 1.20 -11.53
CA ASN A 147 -7.58 2.63 -11.22
C ASN A 147 -6.32 3.15 -10.53
N SER A 148 -5.79 2.40 -9.56
CA SER A 148 -4.56 2.77 -8.85
C SER A 148 -3.37 2.86 -9.81
N LEU A 149 -3.16 1.87 -10.68
CA LEU A 149 -2.07 1.89 -11.67
C LEU A 149 -2.22 3.04 -12.68
N ALA A 150 -3.44 3.38 -13.08
CA ALA A 150 -3.70 4.54 -13.94
C ALA A 150 -3.32 5.86 -13.26
N GLU A 151 -3.67 6.03 -11.98
CA GLU A 151 -3.29 7.20 -11.20
C GLU A 151 -1.79 7.27 -10.93
N ILE A 152 -1.15 6.14 -10.59
CA ILE A 152 0.31 6.03 -10.41
C ILE A 152 1.03 6.48 -11.68
N LYS A 153 0.62 5.96 -12.84
CA LYS A 153 1.17 6.40 -14.13
C LYS A 153 0.96 7.90 -14.35
N ARG A 154 -0.22 8.43 -14.03
CA ARG A 154 -0.52 9.85 -14.19
C ARG A 154 0.40 10.73 -13.34
N VAL A 155 0.64 10.36 -12.10
CA VAL A 155 1.42 11.17 -11.14
C VAL A 155 2.93 10.92 -11.24
N LEU A 156 3.38 9.85 -11.89
CA LEU A 156 4.78 9.65 -12.24
C LEU A 156 5.22 10.62 -13.33
N LYS A 157 6.43 11.17 -13.19
CA LYS A 157 7.10 11.95 -14.22
C LYS A 157 7.51 11.06 -15.39
N PRO A 158 7.72 11.63 -16.60
CA PRO A 158 8.40 10.92 -17.67
C PRO A 158 9.76 10.40 -17.21
N GLY A 159 10.05 9.12 -17.43
CA GLY A 159 11.26 8.45 -16.94
C GLY A 159 11.24 8.10 -15.44
N GLY A 160 10.15 8.37 -14.73
CA GLY A 160 9.94 7.93 -13.35
C GLY A 160 9.68 6.43 -13.25
N ILE A 161 9.79 5.91 -12.03
CA ILE A 161 9.68 4.48 -11.74
C ILE A 161 8.69 4.18 -10.64
N LEU A 162 8.01 3.03 -10.77
CA LEU A 162 7.24 2.39 -9.72
C LEU A 162 8.08 1.26 -9.12
N LEU A 163 8.30 1.33 -7.81
CA LEU A 163 8.79 0.22 -6.98
C LEU A 163 7.59 -0.40 -6.29
N LEU A 164 7.30 -1.66 -6.60
CA LEU A 164 6.10 -2.35 -6.12
C LEU A 164 6.49 -3.65 -5.42
N LEU A 165 6.13 -3.79 -4.14
CA LEU A 165 6.23 -5.03 -3.40
C LEU A 165 4.81 -5.53 -3.14
N GLU A 166 4.44 -6.68 -3.69
CA GLU A 166 3.08 -7.21 -3.54
C GLU A 166 3.04 -8.69 -3.23
N MET A 167 1.94 -9.10 -2.58
CA MET A 167 1.61 -10.51 -2.40
C MET A 167 1.36 -11.14 -3.78
N THR A 168 1.98 -12.30 -4.01
CA THR A 168 1.95 -12.98 -5.29
C THR A 168 1.74 -14.47 -5.09
N ALA A 169 0.83 -15.06 -5.85
CA ALA A 169 0.66 -16.51 -5.89
C ALA A 169 1.75 -17.16 -6.75
N GLU A 170 2.34 -18.25 -6.26
CA GLU A 170 3.38 -19.01 -6.96
C GLU A 170 2.82 -19.79 -8.18
N ARG A 171 1.52 -20.03 -8.16
CA ARG A 171 0.74 -20.64 -9.24
C ARG A 171 -0.68 -20.07 -9.26
N SER A 172 -1.44 -20.36 -10.30
CA SER A 172 -2.88 -20.11 -10.28
C SER A 172 -3.51 -20.83 -9.08
N LEU A 173 -4.29 -20.08 -8.30
CA LEU A 173 -4.98 -20.60 -7.13
C LEU A 173 -6.24 -21.37 -7.54
N HIS A 174 -6.53 -22.45 -6.81
CA HIS A 174 -7.83 -23.10 -6.89
C HIS A 174 -8.90 -22.17 -6.31
N ALA A 175 -10.15 -22.34 -6.75
CA ALA A 175 -11.24 -21.45 -6.36
C ALA A 175 -11.38 -21.29 -4.83
N ILE A 176 -11.22 -22.38 -4.07
CA ILE A 176 -11.30 -22.34 -2.61
C ILE A 176 -10.13 -21.60 -1.96
N GLU A 177 -8.92 -21.74 -2.50
CA GLU A 177 -7.74 -21.04 -1.99
C GLU A 177 -7.88 -19.53 -2.24
N GLN A 178 -8.34 -19.16 -3.44
CA GLN A 178 -8.62 -17.78 -3.81
C GLN A 178 -9.70 -17.18 -2.90
N GLN A 179 -10.80 -17.90 -2.71
CA GLN A 179 -11.90 -17.46 -1.86
C GLN A 179 -11.44 -17.26 -0.40
N ASN A 180 -10.74 -18.22 0.18
CA ASN A 180 -10.27 -18.13 1.57
C ASN A 180 -9.38 -16.89 1.78
N MET A 181 -8.45 -16.62 0.86
CA MET A 181 -7.58 -15.44 0.95
C MET A 181 -8.36 -14.14 0.76
N CYS A 182 -9.29 -14.10 -0.20
CA CYS A 182 -10.14 -12.94 -0.43
C CYS A 182 -11.01 -12.61 0.80
N GLU A 183 -11.59 -13.63 1.44
CA GLU A 183 -12.40 -13.45 2.65
C GLU A 183 -11.60 -12.96 3.86
N VAL A 184 -10.39 -13.47 4.06
CA VAL A 184 -9.52 -13.06 5.18
C VAL A 184 -9.07 -11.62 5.03
N TYR A 185 -8.58 -11.25 3.85
CA TYR A 185 -7.98 -9.93 3.63
C TYR A 185 -8.99 -8.86 3.16
N GLY A 186 -10.16 -9.26 2.69
CA GLY A 186 -11.12 -8.35 2.07
C GLY A 186 -10.66 -7.84 0.70
N ILE A 187 -9.94 -8.67 -0.05
CA ILE A 187 -9.37 -8.35 -1.37
C ILE A 187 -10.18 -9.01 -2.49
N GLU A 188 -10.07 -8.49 -3.71
CA GLU A 188 -10.78 -9.04 -4.87
C GLU A 188 -10.10 -10.32 -5.38
N LYS A 189 -8.77 -10.29 -5.48
CA LYS A 189 -7.98 -11.36 -6.08
C LYS A 189 -6.54 -11.35 -5.59
N VAL A 190 -5.95 -12.53 -5.52
CA VAL A 190 -4.52 -12.76 -5.35
C VAL A 190 -3.98 -13.05 -6.73
N TYR A 191 -3.02 -12.25 -7.19
CA TYR A 191 -2.50 -12.35 -8.54
C TYR A 191 -1.25 -13.22 -8.56
N THR A 192 -1.09 -13.96 -9.65
CA THR A 192 0.19 -14.57 -10.00
C THR A 192 1.17 -13.52 -10.51
N GLU A 193 2.45 -13.88 -10.58
CA GLU A 193 3.47 -12.99 -11.12
C GLU A 193 3.16 -12.51 -12.55
N LYS A 194 2.68 -13.42 -13.40
CA LYS A 194 2.29 -13.11 -14.78
C LYS A 194 1.14 -12.12 -14.84
N GLU A 195 0.17 -12.24 -13.93
CA GLU A 195 -0.97 -11.33 -13.88
C GLU A 195 -0.58 -9.95 -13.34
N TRP A 196 0.32 -9.87 -12.35
CA TRP A 196 0.88 -8.60 -11.90
C TRP A 196 1.63 -7.87 -13.03
N ILE A 197 2.47 -8.60 -13.77
CA ILE A 197 3.16 -8.06 -14.95
C ILE A 197 2.13 -7.56 -15.96
N TYR A 198 1.12 -8.37 -16.29
CA TYR A 198 0.06 -8.01 -17.24
C TYR A 198 -0.66 -6.72 -16.81
N LEU A 199 -1.07 -6.61 -15.55
CA LEU A 199 -1.73 -5.41 -15.02
C LEU A 199 -0.88 -4.16 -15.18
N MET A 200 0.42 -4.23 -14.88
CA MET A 200 1.35 -3.12 -15.05
C MET A 200 1.57 -2.79 -16.53
N THR A 201 1.75 -3.79 -17.40
CA THR A 201 1.95 -3.55 -18.84
C THR A 201 0.72 -2.92 -19.48
N GLU A 202 -0.49 -3.37 -19.12
CA GLU A 202 -1.75 -2.80 -19.60
C GLU A 202 -1.98 -1.38 -19.11
N ALA A 203 -1.53 -1.06 -17.89
CA ALA A 203 -1.52 0.31 -17.40
C ALA A 203 -0.53 1.20 -18.17
N GLY A 204 0.40 0.61 -18.92
CA GLY A 204 1.37 1.28 -19.77
C GLY A 204 2.73 1.48 -19.11
N PHE A 205 3.15 0.51 -18.29
CA PHE A 205 4.54 0.31 -17.90
C PHE A 205 5.19 -0.71 -18.85
N PRO A 206 5.85 -0.30 -19.94
CA PRO A 206 6.35 -1.22 -20.95
C PRO A 206 7.50 -2.11 -20.46
N LYS A 207 8.19 -1.71 -19.40
CA LYS A 207 9.30 -2.45 -18.80
C LYS A 207 9.00 -2.75 -17.34
N VAL A 208 8.83 -4.03 -17.01
CA VAL A 208 8.64 -4.54 -15.65
C VAL A 208 9.74 -5.55 -15.35
N GLU A 209 10.60 -5.22 -14.39
CA GLU A 209 11.67 -6.11 -13.91
C GLU A 209 11.26 -6.70 -12.56
N ILE A 210 11.48 -7.99 -12.36
CA ILE A 210 11.40 -8.62 -11.04
C ILE A 210 12.80 -8.55 -10.41
N LYS A 211 12.90 -7.92 -9.24
CA LYS A 211 14.18 -7.73 -8.54
C LYS A 211 14.41 -8.83 -7.49
N LEU A 212 13.34 -9.31 -6.89
CA LEU A 212 13.38 -10.37 -5.87
C LEU A 212 12.00 -11.04 -5.79
N GLY A 213 11.98 -12.30 -5.35
CA GLY A 213 10.75 -13.03 -5.08
C GLY A 213 11.00 -14.26 -4.25
N HIS A 214 10.14 -14.50 -3.26
CA HIS A 214 10.12 -15.71 -2.45
C HIS A 214 8.68 -16.11 -2.16
N SER A 215 8.43 -17.42 -2.08
CA SER A 215 7.28 -17.94 -1.33
C SER A 215 7.44 -17.58 0.15
N VAL A 216 6.34 -17.54 0.90
CA VAL A 216 6.39 -17.33 2.36
C VAL A 216 7.28 -18.39 3.02
N PHE A 217 7.15 -19.66 2.60
CA PHE A 217 7.98 -20.75 3.10
C PHE A 217 9.47 -20.54 2.81
N SER A 218 9.84 -20.27 1.55
CA SER A 218 11.25 -20.06 1.19
C SER A 218 11.84 -18.82 1.84
N HIS A 219 11.04 -17.77 2.07
CA HIS A 219 11.45 -16.60 2.84
C HIS A 219 11.80 -16.99 4.29
N MET A 220 10.94 -17.76 4.96
CA MET A 220 11.22 -18.25 6.32
C MET A 220 12.52 -19.06 6.39
N MET A 221 12.82 -19.84 5.34
CA MET A 221 14.04 -20.64 5.26
C MET A 221 15.32 -19.81 5.00
N THR A 222 15.20 -18.56 4.56
CA THR A 222 16.39 -17.69 4.35
C THR A 222 17.05 -17.25 5.65
N GLY A 223 16.33 -17.34 6.78
CA GLY A 223 16.79 -16.78 8.06
C GLY A 223 16.88 -15.25 8.06
N MET A 224 16.32 -14.57 7.05
CA MET A 224 16.18 -13.11 7.07
C MET A 224 15.21 -12.72 8.19
N GLU A 225 15.72 -12.10 9.25
CA GLU A 225 14.87 -11.52 10.27
C GLU A 225 14.12 -10.31 9.70
N LYS A 226 12.83 -10.20 10.00
CA LYS A 226 12.10 -8.96 9.75
C LYS A 226 12.61 -7.88 10.69
N GLU A 227 13.38 -6.95 10.16
CA GLU A 227 13.79 -5.78 10.90
C GLU A 227 12.56 -4.90 11.20
N ASP A 228 12.44 -4.48 12.47
CA ASP A 228 11.54 -3.43 12.92
C ASP A 228 10.02 -3.66 12.76
N GLU A 229 9.54 -4.92 12.69
CA GLU A 229 8.10 -5.19 12.85
C GLU A 229 7.69 -4.85 14.30
N ALA A 230 6.93 -3.77 14.46
CA ALA A 230 6.54 -3.25 15.76
C ALA A 230 5.03 -3.31 15.92
N ILE A 231 4.57 -3.88 17.03
CA ILE A 231 3.17 -3.90 17.44
C ILE A 231 2.99 -3.09 18.72
N ASP A 232 1.99 -2.21 18.74
CA ASP A 232 1.62 -1.40 19.89
C ASP A 232 0.88 -2.29 20.90
N ARG A 233 1.60 -2.76 21.91
CA ARG A 233 1.03 -3.59 22.99
C ARG A 233 0.34 -2.76 24.09
N THR A 234 0.30 -1.43 23.94
CA THR A 234 -0.31 -0.54 24.94
C THR A 234 -1.80 -0.31 24.68
N VAL A 235 -2.28 -0.62 23.46
CA VAL A 235 -3.72 -0.56 23.17
C VAL A 235 -4.46 -1.69 23.88
N PRO A 236 -5.72 -1.48 24.31
CA PRO A 236 -6.53 -2.52 24.92
C PRO A 236 -6.70 -3.74 24.01
N THR A 237 -6.86 -4.92 24.61
CA THR A 237 -7.17 -6.15 23.87
C THR A 237 -8.45 -5.99 23.07
N ASN A 238 -8.48 -6.61 21.90
CA ASN A 238 -9.65 -6.60 21.03
C ASN A 238 -9.74 -7.93 20.29
N VAL A 239 -10.58 -8.82 20.82
CA VAL A 239 -10.73 -10.20 20.34
C VAL A 239 -11.05 -10.28 18.85
N GLN A 240 -11.84 -9.36 18.31
CA GLN A 240 -12.21 -9.39 16.88
C GLN A 240 -11.02 -9.03 15.99
N LEU A 241 -10.19 -8.07 16.42
CA LEU A 241 -9.00 -7.64 15.68
C LEU A 241 -7.84 -8.61 15.86
N GLU A 242 -7.67 -9.18 17.05
CA GLU A 242 -6.75 -10.29 17.31
C GLU A 242 -7.10 -11.49 16.43
N GLY A 243 -8.40 -11.81 16.30
CA GLY A 243 -8.88 -12.82 15.37
C GLY A 243 -8.46 -12.57 13.93
N LYS A 244 -8.44 -11.31 13.47
CA LYS A 244 -7.97 -10.96 12.12
C LYS A 244 -6.47 -11.19 11.93
N LEU A 245 -5.65 -10.95 12.96
CA LEU A 245 -4.22 -11.28 12.91
C LEU A 245 -4.01 -12.80 12.93
N MET A 246 -4.83 -13.53 13.68
CA MET A 246 -4.77 -15.00 13.71
C MET A 246 -5.22 -15.62 12.37
N ASP A 247 -6.26 -15.08 11.74
CA ASP A 247 -6.69 -15.46 10.39
C ASP A 247 -5.52 -15.28 9.39
N HIS A 248 -4.80 -14.17 9.47
CA HIS A 248 -3.60 -13.92 8.66
C HIS A 248 -2.51 -14.97 8.92
N SER A 249 -2.19 -15.26 10.18
CA SER A 249 -1.22 -16.31 10.53
C SER A 249 -1.62 -17.68 9.99
N TYR A 250 -2.92 -18.01 10.03
CA TYR A 250 -3.45 -19.25 9.47
C TYR A 250 -3.26 -19.33 7.95
N ILE A 251 -3.49 -18.24 7.22
CA ILE A 251 -3.22 -18.16 5.78
C ILE A 251 -1.74 -18.41 5.48
N LEU A 252 -0.84 -17.73 6.21
CA LEU A 252 0.61 -17.88 6.00
C LEU A 252 1.08 -19.32 6.28
N TYR A 253 0.55 -19.94 7.33
CA TYR A 253 0.90 -21.32 7.68
C TYR A 253 0.35 -22.34 6.66
N THR A 254 -0.90 -22.18 6.25
CA THR A 254 -1.60 -23.15 5.39
C THR A 254 -1.15 -23.07 3.94
N TYR A 255 -0.89 -21.85 3.45
CA TYR A 255 -0.65 -21.59 2.04
C TYR A 255 0.78 -21.11 1.76
N GLY A 256 1.68 -21.13 2.74
CA GLY A 256 2.99 -20.51 2.63
C GLY A 256 3.89 -21.03 1.49
N ASP A 257 3.62 -22.22 0.98
CA ASP A 257 4.30 -22.80 -0.19
C ASP A 257 3.77 -22.29 -1.53
N ILE A 258 2.53 -21.79 -1.56
CA ILE A 258 1.83 -21.37 -2.79
C ILE A 258 1.55 -19.87 -2.84
N ILE A 259 1.76 -19.14 -1.74
CA ILE A 259 1.77 -17.69 -1.70
C ILE A 259 3.15 -17.18 -1.29
N GLY A 260 3.49 -16.02 -1.83
CA GLY A 260 4.74 -15.34 -1.61
C GLY A 260 4.59 -13.86 -1.84
N TYR A 261 5.71 -13.22 -2.16
CA TYR A 261 5.74 -11.86 -2.62
C TYR A 261 6.67 -11.72 -3.82
N ARG A 262 6.46 -10.66 -4.58
CA ARG A 262 7.38 -10.21 -5.61
C ARG A 262 7.68 -8.74 -5.45
N VAL A 263 8.91 -8.42 -5.80
CA VAL A 263 9.42 -7.06 -5.86
C VAL A 263 9.61 -6.69 -7.32
N TYR A 264 8.86 -5.71 -7.78
CA TYR A 264 8.87 -5.22 -9.14
C TYR A 264 9.48 -3.82 -9.21
N ARG A 265 10.22 -3.59 -10.28
CA ARG A 265 10.63 -2.26 -10.74
C ARG A 265 10.03 -2.04 -12.11
N ALA A 266 9.06 -1.14 -12.20
CA ALA A 266 8.38 -0.80 -13.43
C ALA A 266 8.76 0.62 -13.90
N SER A 267 9.07 0.78 -15.17
CA SER A 267 9.45 2.07 -15.76
C SER A 267 8.41 2.53 -16.79
N LEU A 268 8.17 3.84 -16.84
CA LEU A 268 7.41 4.51 -17.91
C LEU A 268 8.22 4.63 -19.20
#